data_AF-A0A0H2MI92-F1
#
_entry.id   AF-A0A0H2MI92-F1
#
_cell.length_a   1.000
_cell.length_b   1.000
_cell.length_c   1.000
_cell.angle_alpha   90.00
_cell.angle_beta   90.00
_cell.angle_gamma   90.00
#
_symmetry.space_group_name_H-M   'P 1'
#
loop_
_entity.id
_entity.type
_entity.pdbx_description
1 polymer ?
#
loop_
_entity_poly.entity_id
_entity_poly.type
_entity_poly.pdbx_seq_one_letter_code
_entity_poly.pdbx_strand_id
1 'polypeptide(L)'
;MRFKRIFEAEEDGMKKNYFRFLKMLPLLCAFTILEAKADESSQTQIVKELVYKEFHDPGYVYFLTEKGKELEAAFYYRFITYEQIEKWSVGEKFELVIDANKGVGVRHKSEAEFFKVVFARPDNPIGLLEKTCLETAVTTLDIAGCFHQSAERWRRESDYLFRELSTSASKTVFGQLSDARTKWLAYEASLMDSFYTYGQEQGGSIMKIHSASLKSELAQSFYYQTVRFFE
;
A
#
# COMPACT_ATOMS: atom_id res chain seq x y z
N MET A 1 55.55 -12.14 13.50
CA MET A 1 55.13 -13.27 12.63
C MET A 1 53.99 -12.74 11.77
N ARG A 2 54.17 -12.19 10.57
CA ARG A 2 54.65 -12.75 9.29
C ARG A 2 53.93 -14.04 8.88
N PHE A 3 52.81 -13.90 8.18
CA PHE A 3 52.53 -14.71 7.00
C PHE A 3 52.04 -13.80 5.87
N LYS A 4 52.84 -13.81 4.80
CA LYS A 4 52.70 -13.13 3.50
C LYS A 4 52.84 -14.27 2.48
N ARG A 5 52.19 -14.11 1.32
CA ARG A 5 52.29 -14.92 0.07
C ARG A 5 51.27 -16.05 -0.04
N ILE A 6 50.73 -16.41 -1.20
CA ILE A 6 50.81 -16.02 -2.63
C ILE A 6 49.68 -16.86 -3.28
N PHE A 7 48.97 -16.36 -4.28
CA PHE A 7 48.82 -17.05 -5.58
C PHE A 7 48.06 -16.12 -6.55
N GLU A 8 48.82 -15.61 -7.51
CA GLU A 8 48.36 -14.98 -8.74
C GLU A 8 48.25 -16.06 -9.83
N ALA A 9 47.39 -15.76 -10.80
CA ALA A 9 47.43 -16.08 -12.22
C ALA A 9 47.12 -17.51 -12.71
N GLU A 10 46.02 -17.61 -13.47
CA GLU A 10 46.05 -18.25 -14.80
C GLU A 10 44.96 -17.63 -15.70
N GLU A 11 45.40 -16.78 -16.64
CA GLU A 11 44.68 -16.42 -17.87
C GLU A 11 45.23 -17.31 -19.00
N ASP A 12 44.37 -18.11 -19.63
CA ASP A 12 44.53 -18.59 -21.01
C ASP A 12 43.14 -19.15 -21.42
N GLY A 13 42.44 -18.72 -22.46
CA GLY A 13 42.90 -18.60 -23.84
C GLY A 13 42.20 -19.67 -24.68
N MET A 14 40.94 -19.45 -25.10
CA MET A 14 40.36 -20.23 -26.20
C MET A 14 39.36 -19.43 -27.05
N LYS A 15 39.89 -18.79 -28.09
CA LYS A 15 39.16 -18.38 -29.28
C LYS A 15 39.02 -19.60 -30.22
N LYS A 16 37.82 -19.84 -30.76
CA LYS A 16 37.49 -19.92 -32.20
C LYS A 16 36.31 -20.86 -32.53
N ASN A 17 35.35 -20.27 -33.23
CA ASN A 17 34.73 -20.75 -34.47
C ASN A 17 33.99 -22.09 -34.50
N TYR A 18 32.65 -22.04 -34.50
CA TYR A 18 31.81 -22.84 -35.40
C TYR A 18 30.68 -21.93 -35.93
N PHE A 19 30.80 -21.36 -37.13
CA PHE A 19 30.37 -21.93 -38.43
C PHE A 19 28.86 -22.22 -38.53
N ARG A 20 28.16 -21.27 -39.17
CA ARG A 20 27.12 -21.37 -40.23
C ARG A 20 26.09 -22.51 -40.21
N PHE A 21 24.92 -22.16 -40.77
CA PHE A 21 23.68 -22.92 -41.01
C PHE A 21 22.76 -22.90 -39.79
N LEU A 22 21.60 -22.24 -39.82
CA LEU A 22 20.49 -22.60 -40.70
C LEU A 22 19.56 -21.39 -40.88
N LYS A 23 19.42 -20.92 -42.12
CA LYS A 23 18.27 -20.12 -42.55
C LYS A 23 17.07 -21.07 -42.63
N MET A 24 16.16 -21.01 -41.67
CA MET A 24 14.80 -21.52 -41.83
C MET A 24 13.84 -20.42 -41.38
N LEU A 25 13.23 -19.82 -42.39
CA LEU A 25 12.12 -18.88 -42.31
C LEU A 25 10.83 -19.73 -42.27
N PRO A 26 10.00 -19.64 -41.21
CA PRO A 26 8.57 -19.82 -41.33
C PRO A 26 7.91 -18.49 -40.93
N LEU A 27 7.34 -17.73 -41.86
CA LEU A 27 5.95 -17.84 -42.30
C LEU A 27 4.95 -17.76 -41.13
N LEU A 28 4.33 -16.57 -41.04
CA LEU A 28 3.01 -16.27 -40.48
C LEU A 28 2.59 -16.98 -39.19
N CYS A 29 2.62 -16.21 -38.10
CA CYS A 29 1.42 -15.96 -37.31
C CYS A 29 1.54 -14.56 -36.70
N ALA A 30 1.03 -13.55 -37.41
CA ALA A 30 0.64 -12.31 -36.76
C ALA A 30 -0.59 -12.62 -35.89
N PHE A 31 -0.37 -13.22 -34.72
CA PHE A 31 -1.34 -13.11 -33.64
C PHE A 31 -1.30 -11.65 -33.22
N THR A 32 -2.23 -10.86 -33.77
CA THR A 32 -2.76 -9.73 -33.02
C THR A 32 -3.36 -10.34 -31.75
N ILE A 33 -2.53 -10.49 -30.72
CA ILE A 33 -3.02 -10.56 -29.36
C ILE A 33 -3.67 -9.19 -29.19
N LEU A 34 -4.97 -9.10 -29.49
CA LEU A 34 -5.82 -8.19 -28.76
C LEU A 34 -5.61 -8.62 -27.32
N GLU A 35 -4.73 -7.91 -26.62
CA GLU A 35 -4.84 -7.78 -25.18
C GLU A 35 -6.23 -7.20 -24.97
N ALA A 36 -7.21 -8.11 -24.85
CA ALA A 36 -8.35 -7.86 -24.02
C ALA A 36 -7.72 -7.47 -22.69
N LYS A 37 -7.61 -6.17 -22.44
CA LYS A 37 -7.53 -5.64 -21.09
C LYS A 37 -8.70 -6.31 -20.40
N ALA A 38 -8.42 -7.39 -19.67
CA ALA A 38 -9.28 -7.82 -18.61
C ALA A 38 -9.45 -6.54 -17.81
N ASP A 39 -10.65 -5.98 -17.91
CA ASP A 39 -11.11 -4.91 -17.05
C ASP A 39 -11.02 -5.56 -15.66
N GLU A 40 -9.86 -5.39 -15.01
CA GLU A 40 -9.68 -5.71 -13.61
C GLU A 40 -10.71 -4.82 -12.92
N SER A 41 -11.92 -5.35 -12.79
CA SER A 41 -12.98 -4.72 -12.04
C SER A 41 -12.35 -4.47 -10.68
N SER A 42 -12.02 -3.20 -10.41
CA SER A 42 -11.33 -2.81 -9.19
C SER A 42 -12.13 -3.38 -8.04
N GLN A 43 -11.59 -4.38 -7.34
CA GLN A 43 -12.29 -5.04 -6.25
C GLN A 43 -12.43 -4.03 -5.11
N THR A 44 -13.54 -3.31 -5.10
CA THR A 44 -13.92 -2.42 -4.00
C THR A 44 -14.60 -3.27 -2.93
N GLN A 45 -14.00 -3.35 -1.75
CA GLN A 45 -14.60 -4.00 -0.59
C GLN A 45 -15.44 -2.99 0.20
N ILE A 46 -16.74 -3.26 0.36
CA ILE A 46 -17.61 -2.50 1.27
C ILE A 46 -17.36 -2.98 2.70
N VAL A 47 -17.00 -2.06 3.60
CA VAL A 47 -16.70 -2.35 5.01
C VAL A 47 -17.94 -2.19 5.87
N LYS A 48 -18.71 -1.11 5.69
CA LYS A 48 -19.96 -0.81 6.41
C LYS A 48 -20.71 0.37 5.78
N GLU A 49 -21.99 0.52 6.11
CA GLU A 49 -22.72 1.77 5.84
C GLU A 49 -22.36 2.87 6.86
N LEU A 50 -22.37 4.10 6.39
CA LEU A 50 -22.16 5.33 7.13
C LEU A 50 -23.31 6.31 6.84
N VAL A 51 -23.62 7.16 7.80
CA VAL A 51 -24.58 8.25 7.65
C VAL A 51 -23.83 9.56 7.80
N TYR A 52 -23.85 10.41 6.78
CA TYR A 52 -23.23 11.72 6.84
C TYR A 52 -23.89 12.60 7.90
N LYS A 53 -23.08 13.17 8.79
CA LYS A 53 -23.54 14.00 9.91
C LYS A 53 -23.34 15.48 9.61
N GLU A 54 -22.09 15.86 9.37
CA GLU A 54 -21.68 17.24 9.17
C GLU A 54 -20.24 17.28 8.66
N PHE A 55 -19.79 18.45 8.21
CA PHE A 55 -18.38 18.73 7.98
C PHE A 55 -17.99 20.01 8.71
N HIS A 56 -16.73 20.08 9.11
CA HIS A 56 -16.15 21.25 9.77
C HIS A 56 -14.91 21.68 9.00
N ASP A 57 -14.83 22.97 8.69
CA ASP A 57 -13.62 23.60 8.17
C ASP A 57 -12.71 23.95 9.37
N PRO A 58 -11.42 23.59 9.35
CA PRO A 58 -10.67 23.06 8.22
C PRO A 58 -10.59 21.52 8.15
N GLY A 59 -11.18 20.94 7.09
CA GLY A 59 -10.76 19.63 6.57
C GLY A 59 -11.29 18.38 7.27
N TYR A 60 -12.43 18.43 7.97
CA TYR A 60 -13.01 17.23 8.60
C TYR A 60 -14.45 16.97 8.17
N VAL A 61 -14.79 15.70 7.99
CA VAL A 61 -16.16 15.20 7.81
C VAL A 61 -16.48 14.19 8.91
N TYR A 62 -17.70 14.24 9.40
CA TYR A 62 -18.19 13.37 10.46
C TYR A 62 -19.28 12.45 9.93
N PHE A 63 -19.16 11.17 10.29
CA PHE A 63 -20.12 10.13 9.93
C PHE A 63 -20.63 9.44 11.19
N LEU A 64 -21.86 8.94 11.14
CA LEU A 64 -22.41 8.01 12.12
C LEU A 64 -22.41 6.60 11.55
N THR A 65 -21.97 5.63 12.35
CA THR A 65 -22.18 4.21 12.07
C THR A 65 -23.62 3.80 12.38
N GLU A 66 -24.05 2.62 11.92
CA GLU A 66 -25.35 2.04 12.28
C GLU A 66 -25.58 1.93 13.79
N LYS A 67 -24.50 1.81 14.58
CA LYS A 67 -24.55 1.74 16.06
C LYS A 67 -24.53 3.11 16.73
N GLY A 68 -24.61 4.20 15.97
CA GLY A 68 -24.56 5.58 16.49
C GLY A 68 -23.17 6.06 16.92
N LYS A 69 -22.10 5.26 16.71
CA LYS A 69 -20.72 5.74 16.92
C LYS A 69 -20.38 6.78 15.86
N GLU A 70 -19.90 7.93 16.30
CA GLU A 70 -19.32 8.97 15.43
C GLU A 70 -17.92 8.58 14.97
N LEU A 71 -17.64 8.82 13.69
CA LEU A 71 -16.35 8.65 13.04
C LEU A 71 -15.94 9.98 12.43
N GLU A 72 -14.78 10.47 12.84
CA GLU A 72 -14.11 11.60 12.23
C GLU A 72 -13.21 11.09 11.09
N ALA A 73 -13.32 11.74 9.92
CA ALA A 73 -12.40 11.53 8.82
C ALA A 73 -11.90 12.88 8.31
N ALA A 74 -10.58 13.04 8.24
CA ALA A 74 -9.99 14.19 7.58
C ALA A 74 -10.17 14.06 6.07
N PHE A 75 -10.38 15.19 5.40
CA PHE A 75 -10.31 15.29 3.95
C PHE A 75 -9.38 16.42 3.55
N TYR A 76 -8.93 16.38 2.32
CA TYR A 76 -8.07 17.41 1.75
C TYR A 76 -8.75 17.95 0.50
N TYR A 77 -8.70 19.27 0.30
CA TYR A 77 -9.34 19.93 -0.85
C TYR A 77 -8.84 19.44 -2.22
N ARG A 78 -7.69 18.75 -2.24
CA ARG A 78 -7.16 18.06 -3.42
C ARG A 78 -7.95 16.82 -3.82
N PHE A 79 -8.65 16.21 -2.86
CA PHE A 79 -9.44 14.99 -3.06
C PHE A 79 -10.94 15.26 -3.08
N ILE A 80 -11.40 16.22 -2.28
CA ILE A 80 -12.81 16.58 -2.18
C ILE A 80 -12.92 18.10 -2.10
N THR A 81 -13.56 18.73 -3.07
CA THR A 81 -13.74 20.19 -3.03
C THR A 81 -14.82 20.59 -2.03
N TYR A 82 -14.79 21.85 -1.59
CA TYR A 82 -15.85 22.40 -0.72
C TYR A 82 -17.22 22.25 -1.37
N GLU A 83 -17.34 22.54 -2.66
CA GLU A 83 -18.59 22.48 -3.43
C GLU A 83 -19.11 21.04 -3.61
N GLN A 84 -18.25 20.03 -3.47
CA GLN A 84 -18.68 18.63 -3.44
C GLN A 84 -19.30 18.28 -2.08
N ILE A 85 -18.65 18.66 -0.98
CA ILE A 85 -19.12 18.33 0.39
C ILE A 85 -20.35 19.16 0.77
N GLU A 86 -20.43 20.42 0.34
CA GLU A 86 -21.58 21.30 0.63
C GLU A 86 -22.89 20.75 0.04
N LYS A 87 -22.83 19.92 -0.99
CA LYS A 87 -24.01 19.26 -1.58
C LYS A 87 -24.50 18.07 -0.74
N TRP A 88 -23.68 17.54 0.16
CA TRP A 88 -24.06 16.39 0.97
C TRP A 88 -25.11 16.81 2.00
N SER A 89 -26.20 16.05 2.07
CA SER A 89 -27.29 16.34 2.99
C SER A 89 -27.12 15.55 4.29
N VAL A 90 -27.33 16.18 5.45
CA VAL A 90 -27.32 15.46 6.73
C VAL A 90 -28.29 14.28 6.68
N GLY A 91 -27.84 13.10 7.09
CA GLY A 91 -28.60 11.86 7.01
C GLY A 91 -28.38 11.05 5.72
N GLU A 92 -27.64 11.59 4.76
CA GLU A 92 -27.29 10.91 3.51
C GLU A 92 -26.40 9.69 3.76
N LYS A 93 -26.60 8.64 2.95
CA LYS A 93 -25.95 7.35 3.14
C LYS A 93 -24.69 7.22 2.29
N PHE A 94 -23.61 6.85 2.96
CA PHE A 94 -22.32 6.55 2.37
C PHE A 94 -21.92 5.11 2.68
N GLU A 95 -21.03 4.57 1.87
CA GLU A 95 -20.38 3.29 2.12
C GLU A 95 -18.93 3.55 2.48
N LEU A 96 -18.48 3.04 3.63
CA LEU A 96 -17.05 2.96 3.91
C LEU A 96 -16.45 1.85 3.06
N VAL A 97 -15.49 2.18 2.21
CA VAL A 97 -14.94 1.25 1.24
C VAL A 97 -13.42 1.19 1.30
N ILE A 98 -12.87 0.03 0.92
CA ILE A 98 -11.46 -0.15 0.61
C ILE A 98 -11.38 -0.52 -0.87
N ASP A 99 -10.93 0.44 -1.68
CA ASP A 99 -10.70 0.26 -3.09
C ASP A 99 -9.28 -0.30 -3.34
N ALA A 100 -9.15 -1.24 -4.28
CA ALA A 100 -7.86 -1.85 -4.60
C ALA A 100 -6.80 -0.85 -5.08
N ASN A 101 -7.22 0.23 -5.76
CA ASN A 101 -6.35 1.20 -6.40
C ASN A 101 -6.29 2.54 -5.66
N LYS A 102 -7.39 2.93 -5.01
CA LYS A 102 -7.53 4.22 -4.30
C LYS A 102 -7.44 4.08 -2.78
N GLY A 103 -7.50 2.87 -2.26
CA GLY A 103 -7.45 2.60 -0.83
C GLY A 103 -8.76 2.94 -0.10
N VAL A 104 -8.66 3.32 1.16
CA VAL A 104 -9.76 3.70 2.04
C VAL A 104 -10.37 5.00 1.55
N GLY A 105 -11.70 5.03 1.50
CA GLY A 105 -12.48 6.22 1.27
C GLY A 105 -13.94 5.99 1.63
N VAL A 106 -14.77 6.96 1.29
CA VAL A 106 -16.23 6.81 1.34
C VAL A 106 -16.79 6.85 -0.07
N ARG A 107 -17.81 6.04 -0.33
CA ARG A 107 -18.53 6.04 -1.59
C ARG A 107 -19.95 6.54 -1.39
N HIS A 108 -20.35 7.53 -2.17
CA HIS A 108 -21.71 8.02 -2.15
C HIS A 108 -22.65 6.99 -2.77
N LYS A 109 -23.75 6.63 -2.09
CA LYS A 109 -24.56 5.47 -2.50
C LYS A 109 -25.39 5.71 -3.77
N SER A 110 -25.84 6.93 -4.02
CA SER A 110 -26.66 7.25 -5.20
C SER A 110 -25.83 7.45 -6.48
N GLU A 111 -24.63 8.03 -6.36
CA GLU A 111 -23.79 8.40 -7.51
C GLU A 111 -22.62 7.45 -7.72
N ALA A 112 -22.37 6.53 -6.78
CA ALA A 112 -21.22 5.64 -6.74
C ALA A 112 -19.85 6.35 -6.81
N GLU A 113 -19.81 7.66 -6.54
CA GLU A 113 -18.58 8.44 -6.52
C GLU A 113 -17.74 8.11 -5.27
N PHE A 114 -16.44 7.87 -5.48
CA PHE A 114 -15.47 7.60 -4.41
C PHE A 114 -14.80 8.89 -3.97
N PHE A 115 -14.80 9.13 -2.67
CA PHE A 115 -14.14 10.26 -2.03
C PHE A 115 -13.03 9.76 -1.11
N LYS A 116 -11.81 10.26 -1.33
CA LYS A 116 -10.67 9.94 -0.48
C LYS A 116 -10.77 10.72 0.84
N VAL A 117 -10.80 9.98 1.94
CA VAL A 117 -10.75 10.52 3.30
C VAL A 117 -9.71 9.75 4.12
N VAL A 118 -9.23 10.37 5.19
CA VAL A 118 -8.23 9.81 6.11
C VAL A 118 -8.85 9.65 7.49
N PHE A 119 -8.95 8.42 7.95
CA PHE A 119 -9.42 8.11 9.30
C PHE A 119 -8.23 8.05 10.27
N ALA A 120 -8.39 8.74 11.40
CA ALA A 120 -7.45 8.69 12.51
C ALA A 120 -7.44 7.30 13.17
N ARG A 121 -6.38 7.00 13.94
CA ARG A 121 -6.38 5.83 14.83
C ARG A 121 -7.31 6.12 16.03
N PRO A 122 -8.08 5.13 16.52
CA PRO A 122 -8.11 3.72 16.12
C PRO A 122 -9.16 3.39 15.03
N ASP A 123 -9.80 4.40 14.43
CA ASP A 123 -10.98 4.22 13.58
C ASP A 123 -10.69 3.94 12.11
N ASN A 124 -9.40 3.87 11.73
CA ASN A 124 -9.02 3.52 10.38
C ASN A 124 -9.48 2.09 9.99
N PRO A 125 -10.21 1.92 8.87
CA PRO A 125 -10.73 0.62 8.44
C PRO A 125 -9.68 -0.48 8.28
N ILE A 126 -8.45 -0.15 7.88
CA ILE A 126 -7.38 -1.14 7.75
C ILE A 126 -7.02 -1.70 9.14
N GLY A 127 -6.92 -0.83 10.15
CA GLY A 127 -6.70 -1.26 11.54
C GLY A 127 -7.86 -2.07 12.11
N LEU A 128 -9.10 -1.72 11.78
CA LEU A 128 -10.28 -2.49 12.18
C LEU A 128 -10.30 -3.89 11.53
N LEU A 129 -9.91 -4.01 10.26
CA LEU A 129 -9.78 -5.30 9.58
C LEU A 129 -8.66 -6.15 10.17
N GLU A 130 -7.50 -5.54 10.48
CA GLU A 130 -6.40 -6.23 11.17
C GLU A 130 -6.89 -6.79 12.51
N LYS A 131 -7.55 -5.95 13.33
CA LYS A 131 -8.12 -6.38 14.62
C LYS A 131 -9.11 -7.53 14.46
N THR A 132 -10.06 -7.41 13.53
CA THR A 132 -11.07 -8.45 13.28
C THR A 132 -10.43 -9.76 12.82
N CYS A 133 -9.40 -9.68 11.97
CA CYS A 133 -8.64 -10.85 11.54
C CYS A 133 -7.97 -11.54 12.75
N LEU A 134 -7.29 -10.76 13.59
CA LEU A 134 -6.59 -11.25 14.79
C LEU A 134 -7.53 -11.91 15.81
N GLU A 135 -8.77 -11.42 15.95
CA GLU A 135 -9.79 -12.02 16.84
C GLU A 135 -10.19 -13.45 16.42
N THR A 136 -10.00 -13.81 15.15
CA THR A 136 -10.33 -15.14 14.60
C THR A 136 -9.11 -16.01 14.30
N ALA A 137 -7.90 -15.45 14.41
CA ALA A 137 -6.66 -16.14 14.10
C ALA A 137 -6.32 -17.19 15.18
N VAL A 138 -6.06 -18.43 14.77
CA VAL A 138 -5.80 -19.55 15.70
C VAL A 138 -4.33 -19.94 15.70
N THR A 139 -3.70 -19.96 14.53
CA THR A 139 -2.31 -20.39 14.37
C THR A 139 -1.35 -19.21 14.28
N THR A 140 -0.06 -19.46 14.51
CA THR A 140 0.99 -18.46 14.26
C THR A 140 0.95 -17.95 12.82
N LEU A 141 0.65 -18.82 11.85
CA LEU A 141 0.56 -18.44 10.45
C LEU A 141 -0.64 -17.54 10.18
N ASP A 142 -1.78 -17.78 10.84
CA ASP A 142 -2.96 -16.91 10.72
C ASP A 142 -2.67 -15.51 11.25
N ILE A 143 -2.05 -15.43 12.44
CA ILE A 143 -1.69 -14.16 13.07
C ILE A 143 -0.72 -13.37 12.17
N ALA A 144 0.35 -14.02 11.69
CA ALA A 144 1.29 -13.39 10.77
C ALA A 144 0.60 -12.98 9.45
N GLY A 145 -0.33 -13.79 8.96
CA GLY A 145 -1.16 -13.50 7.78
C GLY A 145 -2.00 -12.23 7.95
N CYS A 146 -2.61 -12.01 9.12
CA CYS A 146 -3.37 -10.79 9.42
C CYS A 146 -2.50 -9.54 9.30
N PHE A 147 -1.31 -9.55 9.89
CA PHE A 147 -0.37 -8.43 9.80
C PHE A 147 0.17 -8.23 8.38
N HIS A 148 0.43 -9.31 7.63
CA HIS A 148 0.83 -9.18 6.22
C HIS A 148 -0.25 -8.51 5.37
N GLN A 149 -1.51 -8.92 5.52
CA GLN A 149 -2.62 -8.28 4.80
C GLN A 149 -2.76 -6.80 5.18
N SER A 150 -2.60 -6.46 6.45
CA SER A 150 -2.61 -5.07 6.93
C SER A 150 -1.47 -4.26 6.30
N ALA A 151 -0.24 -4.78 6.32
CA ALA A 151 0.92 -4.13 5.71
C ALA A 151 0.74 -3.88 4.20
N GLU A 152 0.16 -4.82 3.46
CA GLU A 152 -0.16 -4.64 2.04
C GLU A 152 -1.20 -3.53 1.83
N ARG A 153 -2.26 -3.48 2.64
CA ARG A 153 -3.27 -2.42 2.54
C ARG A 153 -2.67 -1.05 2.84
N TRP A 154 -1.87 -0.92 3.89
CA TRP A 154 -1.18 0.33 4.21
C TRP A 154 -0.20 0.77 3.11
N ARG A 155 0.56 -0.17 2.51
CA ARG A 155 1.44 0.17 1.37
C ARG A 155 0.65 0.66 0.16
N ARG A 156 -0.50 0.07 -0.15
CA ARG A 156 -1.38 0.56 -1.22
C ARG A 156 -1.91 1.96 -0.96
N GLU A 157 -2.26 2.28 0.29
CA GLU A 157 -2.61 3.66 0.68
C GLU A 157 -1.48 4.64 0.35
N SER A 158 -0.28 4.33 0.83
CA SER A 158 0.91 5.16 0.59
C SER A 158 1.20 5.31 -0.89
N ASP A 159 1.10 4.23 -1.66
CA ASP A 159 1.35 4.25 -3.10
C ASP A 159 0.34 5.12 -3.84
N TYR A 160 -0.94 5.07 -3.45
CA TYR A 160 -1.96 5.98 -3.98
C TYR A 160 -1.60 7.43 -3.69
N LEU A 161 -1.37 7.77 -2.43
CA LEU A 161 -0.99 9.14 -2.02
C LEU A 161 0.28 9.62 -2.74
N PHE A 162 1.25 8.74 -2.95
CA PHE A 162 2.48 9.07 -3.65
C PHE A 162 2.24 9.40 -5.13
N ARG A 163 1.34 8.67 -5.81
CA ARG A 163 0.92 9.00 -7.17
C ARG A 163 0.21 10.35 -7.21
N GLU A 164 -0.64 10.63 -6.24
CA GLU A 164 -1.30 11.94 -6.12
C GLU A 164 -0.28 13.06 -5.91
N LEU A 165 0.74 12.87 -5.07
CA LEU A 165 1.81 13.87 -4.91
C LEU A 165 2.64 14.05 -6.19
N SER A 166 2.82 13.02 -7.01
CA SER A 166 3.58 13.10 -8.26
C SER A 166 2.99 14.05 -9.29
N THR A 167 1.65 14.18 -9.30
CA THR A 167 0.94 15.04 -10.25
C THR A 167 0.80 16.47 -9.75
N SER A 168 1.01 16.70 -8.45
CA SER A 168 0.41 17.85 -7.78
C SER A 168 1.37 18.60 -6.85
N ALA A 169 2.52 18.01 -6.50
CA ALA A 169 3.63 18.70 -5.87
C ALA A 169 4.58 19.30 -6.91
N SER A 170 5.45 20.24 -6.49
CA SER A 170 6.51 20.73 -7.37
C SER A 170 7.53 19.63 -7.65
N LYS A 171 8.22 19.71 -8.81
CA LYS A 171 9.27 18.74 -9.18
C LYS A 171 10.34 18.58 -8.09
N THR A 172 10.72 19.68 -7.44
CA THR A 172 11.70 19.68 -6.35
C THR A 172 11.18 18.91 -5.14
N VAL A 173 9.97 19.22 -4.66
CA VAL A 173 9.37 18.57 -3.50
C VAL A 173 9.14 17.09 -3.78
N PHE A 174 8.58 16.74 -4.93
CA PHE A 174 8.35 15.35 -5.29
C PHE A 174 9.66 14.57 -5.46
N GLY A 175 10.71 15.18 -6.01
CA GLY A 175 12.04 14.58 -6.10
C GLY A 175 12.60 14.25 -4.71
N GLN A 176 12.56 15.20 -3.77
CA GLN A 176 12.99 14.97 -2.39
C GLN A 176 12.18 13.89 -1.69
N LEU A 177 10.87 13.86 -1.91
CA LEU A 177 9.98 12.85 -1.34
C LEU A 177 10.23 11.45 -1.94
N SER A 178 10.55 11.36 -3.23
CA SER A 178 10.95 10.11 -3.90
C SER A 178 12.27 9.57 -3.38
N ASP A 179 13.25 10.45 -3.15
CA ASP A 179 14.50 10.07 -2.51
C ASP A 179 14.27 9.59 -1.07
N ALA A 180 13.40 10.27 -0.31
CA ALA A 180 13.02 9.86 1.04
C ALA A 180 12.32 8.49 1.07
N ARG A 181 11.38 8.24 0.16
CA ARG A 181 10.72 6.93 0.01
C ARG A 181 11.73 5.83 -0.32
N THR A 182 12.67 6.09 -1.22
CA THR A 182 13.70 5.11 -1.58
C THR A 182 14.56 4.74 -0.37
N LYS A 183 14.97 5.74 0.43
CA LYS A 183 15.73 5.51 1.67
C LYS A 183 14.91 4.77 2.73
N TRP A 184 13.62 5.08 2.85
CA TRP A 184 12.69 4.37 3.74
C TRP A 184 12.59 2.89 3.38
N LEU A 185 12.38 2.56 2.10
CA LEU A 185 12.28 1.17 1.64
C LEU A 185 13.59 0.40 1.86
N ALA A 186 14.74 1.05 1.67
CA ALA A 186 16.04 0.45 1.97
C ALA A 186 16.22 0.18 3.48
N TYR A 187 15.77 1.12 4.33
CA TYR A 187 15.76 0.93 5.79
C TYR A 187 14.84 -0.23 6.20
N GLU A 188 13.60 -0.27 5.70
CA GLU A 188 12.65 -1.35 5.96
C GLU A 188 13.26 -2.70 5.55
N ALA A 189 13.81 -2.81 4.34
CA ALA A 189 14.42 -4.05 3.86
C ALA A 189 15.56 -4.53 4.76
N SER A 190 16.48 -3.64 5.13
CA SER A 190 17.62 -3.94 6.01
C SER A 190 17.19 -4.37 7.42
N LEU A 191 16.20 -3.66 7.99
CA LEU A 191 15.64 -3.99 9.29
C LEU A 191 14.94 -5.36 9.27
N MET A 192 14.14 -5.62 8.25
CA MET A 192 13.40 -6.88 8.10
C MET A 192 14.33 -8.08 7.89
N ASP A 193 15.42 -7.91 7.14
CA ASP A 193 16.47 -8.93 6.98
C ASP A 193 17.17 -9.25 8.31
N SER A 194 17.48 -8.21 9.09
CA SER A 194 18.05 -8.35 10.43
C SER A 194 17.10 -9.11 11.37
N PHE A 195 15.80 -8.77 11.36
CA PHE A 195 14.77 -9.46 12.13
C PHE A 195 14.60 -10.91 11.71
N TYR A 196 14.68 -11.20 10.40
CA TYR A 196 14.62 -12.56 9.89
C TYR A 196 15.81 -13.38 10.38
N THR A 197 17.03 -12.86 10.23
CA THR A 197 18.27 -13.51 10.68
C THR A 197 18.22 -13.78 12.18
N TYR A 198 17.89 -12.77 12.99
CA TYR A 198 17.72 -12.93 14.43
C TYR A 198 16.63 -13.95 14.77
N GLY A 199 15.52 -13.97 14.03
CA GLY A 199 14.47 -14.96 14.19
C GLY A 199 14.92 -16.41 13.93
N GLN A 200 15.81 -16.62 12.96
CA GLN A 200 16.42 -17.94 12.71
C GLN A 200 17.35 -18.36 13.86
N GLU A 201 18.09 -17.42 14.44
CA GLU A 201 19.00 -17.68 15.57
C GLU A 201 18.26 -18.03 16.86
N GLN A 202 17.16 -17.34 17.17
CA GLN A 202 16.36 -17.60 18.37
C GLN A 202 15.48 -18.85 18.24
N GLY A 203 15.08 -19.20 17.01
CA GLY A 203 14.10 -20.25 16.75
C GLY A 203 12.69 -19.87 17.23
N GLY A 204 11.75 -20.81 17.04
CA GLY A 204 10.35 -20.63 17.43
C GLY A 204 9.51 -19.84 16.42
N SER A 205 8.20 -20.04 16.46
CA SER A 205 7.27 -19.45 15.49
C SER A 205 6.87 -18.01 15.83
N ILE A 206 7.05 -17.58 17.08
CA ILE A 206 6.68 -16.24 17.57
C ILE A 206 7.40 -15.12 16.81
N MET A 207 8.63 -15.35 16.36
CA MET A 207 9.40 -14.37 15.58
C MET A 207 8.77 -14.07 14.22
N LYS A 208 8.00 -15.00 13.65
CA LYS A 208 7.21 -14.74 12.42
C LYS A 208 6.12 -13.70 12.68
N ILE A 209 5.45 -13.79 13.84
CA ILE A 209 4.42 -12.82 14.26
C ILE A 209 5.06 -11.45 14.46
N HIS A 210 6.15 -11.38 15.23
CA HIS A 210 6.84 -10.11 15.50
C HIS A 210 7.33 -9.44 14.21
N SER A 211 7.93 -10.21 13.30
CA SER A 211 8.37 -9.72 11.99
C SER A 211 7.18 -9.18 11.17
N ALA A 212 6.08 -9.93 11.09
CA ALA A 212 4.89 -9.48 10.36
C ALA A 212 4.25 -8.23 10.98
N SER A 213 4.14 -8.16 12.32
CA SER A 213 3.63 -6.99 13.06
C SER A 213 4.47 -5.75 12.76
N LEU A 214 5.79 -5.85 12.89
CA LEU A 214 6.70 -4.75 12.59
C LEU A 214 6.54 -4.26 11.15
N LYS A 215 6.37 -5.17 10.18
CA LYS A 215 6.12 -4.80 8.79
C LYS A 215 4.82 -4.01 8.62
N SER A 216 3.75 -4.38 9.34
CA SER A 216 2.48 -3.65 9.37
C SER A 216 2.66 -2.25 9.97
N GLU A 217 3.37 -2.16 11.10
CA GLU A 217 3.65 -0.91 11.80
C GLU A 217 4.47 0.06 10.94
N LEU A 218 5.50 -0.43 10.25
CA LEU A 218 6.32 0.39 9.34
C LEU A 218 5.47 0.91 8.16
N ALA A 219 4.66 0.05 7.54
CA ALA A 219 3.78 0.46 6.46
C ALA A 219 2.76 1.52 6.92
N GLN A 220 2.14 1.31 8.10
CA GLN A 220 1.22 2.28 8.71
C GLN A 220 1.91 3.62 9.01
N SER A 221 3.14 3.58 9.55
CA SER A 221 3.92 4.78 9.85
C SER A 221 4.22 5.58 8.59
N PHE A 222 4.66 4.91 7.53
CA PHE A 222 4.94 5.54 6.24
C PHE A 222 3.69 6.19 5.64
N TYR A 223 2.53 5.53 5.73
CA TYR A 223 1.24 6.11 5.33
C TYR A 223 0.94 7.42 6.06
N TYR A 224 0.94 7.42 7.40
CA TYR A 224 0.59 8.63 8.15
C TYR A 224 1.60 9.77 7.95
N GLN A 225 2.88 9.48 7.72
CA GLN A 225 3.86 10.50 7.33
C GLN A 225 3.58 11.05 5.93
N THR A 226 3.14 10.21 4.99
CA THR A 226 2.79 10.64 3.62
C THR A 226 1.55 11.53 3.62
N VAL A 227 0.56 11.22 4.47
CA VAL A 227 -0.66 12.03 4.65
C VAL A 227 -0.34 13.48 5.02
N ARG A 228 0.71 13.73 5.82
CA ARG A 228 1.12 15.08 6.25
C ARG A 228 1.49 16.03 5.11
N PHE A 229 1.76 15.53 3.91
CA PHE A 229 2.01 16.37 2.74
C PHE A 229 0.74 16.94 2.10
N PHE A 230 -0.44 16.53 2.58
CA PHE A 230 -1.74 17.01 2.11
C PHE A 230 -2.41 17.99 3.07
N GLU A 231 -1.92 18.07 4.31
CA GLU A 231 -2.29 19.11 5.30
C GLU A 231 -1.81 20.50 4.84
#